data_AF-A0A8S4S0H3-F1
#
_entry.id   AF-A0A8S4S0H3-F1
#
_cell.length_a   1.000
_cell.length_b   1.000
_cell.length_c   1.000
_cell.angle_alpha   90.00
_cell.angle_beta   90.00
_cell.angle_gamma   90.00
#
_symmetry.space_group_name_H-M   'P 1'
#
loop_
_entity.id
_entity.type
_entity.pdbx_description
1 polymer ?
#
loop_
_entity_poly.entity_id
_entity_poly.type
_entity_poly.pdbx_seq_one_letter_code
_entity_poly.pdbx_strand_id
1 'polypeptide(L)'
;MMGIKIPQLLVLRMFYVSLKASFGKRSQKETIYWLEVGIWKTKRIHWCRRATDLAMMTSTSTLNPSLRNRLTRYLHTGNELPKYYPGCWESHKYFVAERLTVIDMVLMSQPNEVEIANIIVKAYKDGWYTRFETLAFALAKCISVGNTTIKEACYKAALEICNTPEEMMMFNKFTRLLHTGNGRGWCRHVQEWYKRKDSMELAKEVTRVRGRHGRSHKTLLRKSHVKIDENDHARNAVVKYAIYGLKRAKLLCDSAEGTKEIFEYIQKVEDMRHCEDPAAAAEMAIQHHFTLDHIPGHLLTSQEVWNAILPELSLNEILYQIQRIHNMGFLTNDSDTTAILLSLLSNQDVIKKSKVTAIEVYITLCNYKKSTRPMKYEKAKVALEKQTRRRSRQIFNTKTEIWEWTVTRRHPKELKHWGIDQPPNQAVLVALTKLVDRTWLLTPPTNARYLITLDMRHHMFKGHMPDRYELLQLIMRGKVLGRRGVGRRKKSWLRNIREWTGIASAAELFRLAKNRQEFTKLRKKKKIYKTISMPFLIYLKDLYAKNTVTSYKNQKINLL
;
A
#
# COMPACT_ATOMS: atom_id res chain seq x y z
N MET A 1 44.60 32.13 -52.37
CA MET A 1 44.24 33.35 -51.61
C MET A 1 43.90 32.94 -50.19
N MET A 2 44.75 33.35 -49.25
CA MET A 2 44.61 33.45 -47.77
C MET A 2 43.82 32.32 -47.06
N GLY A 3 44.38 31.38 -46.29
CA GLY A 3 45.43 31.47 -45.25
C GLY A 3 44.85 32.04 -43.95
N ILE A 4 44.98 31.51 -42.72
CA ILE A 4 45.82 30.51 -42.04
C ILE A 4 45.12 30.13 -40.70
N LYS A 5 45.50 28.98 -40.13
CA LYS A 5 45.16 28.39 -38.81
C LYS A 5 45.57 29.28 -37.59
N ILE A 6 44.91 29.06 -36.44
CA ILE A 6 45.41 28.85 -35.04
C ILE A 6 46.90 29.26 -34.79
N PRO A 7 47.39 29.86 -33.65
CA PRO A 7 47.00 29.67 -32.23
C PRO A 7 47.23 30.83 -31.19
N GLN A 8 46.74 30.58 -29.97
CA GLN A 8 47.38 30.77 -28.63
C GLN A 8 47.96 32.10 -28.10
N LEU A 9 47.58 32.34 -26.83
CA LEU A 9 48.38 32.76 -25.66
C LEU A 9 49.07 34.13 -25.67
N LEU A 10 48.77 34.90 -24.61
CA LEU A 10 49.58 35.84 -23.81
C LEU A 10 48.60 36.93 -23.31
N VAL A 11 48.65 37.54 -22.13
CA VAL A 11 49.47 37.40 -20.93
C VAL A 11 48.80 38.26 -19.83
N LEU A 12 49.18 37.99 -18.59
CA LEU A 12 48.98 38.81 -17.39
C LEU A 12 48.93 40.35 -17.61
N ARG A 13 48.04 41.04 -16.89
CA ARG A 13 48.32 42.20 -16.00
C ARG A 13 47.02 42.69 -15.34
N MET A 14 46.93 42.57 -14.01
CA MET A 14 47.04 43.67 -13.04
C MET A 14 45.87 44.65 -13.06
N PHE A 15 45.09 44.69 -11.96
CA PHE A 15 44.94 45.85 -11.03
C PHE A 15 43.96 45.41 -9.90
N TYR A 16 44.41 45.10 -8.69
CA TYR A 16 44.79 45.97 -7.53
C TYR A 16 43.61 46.43 -6.64
N VAL A 17 43.57 45.84 -5.44
CA VAL A 17 43.42 46.47 -4.10
C VAL A 17 42.04 46.73 -3.44
N SER A 18 42.06 46.39 -2.13
CA SER A 18 41.20 46.78 -1.00
C SER A 18 39.88 46.00 -0.84
N LEU A 19 39.64 45.19 0.20
CA LEU A 19 39.89 45.41 1.63
C LEU A 19 40.39 44.14 2.35
N LYS A 20 41.35 44.35 3.26
CA LYS A 20 41.78 43.38 4.28
C LYS A 20 41.73 44.07 5.64
N ALA A 21 40.87 43.60 6.54
CA ALA A 21 40.92 43.71 8.00
C ALA A 21 39.65 43.02 8.50
N SER A 22 39.66 41.94 9.27
CA SER A 22 40.16 41.91 10.64
C SER A 22 40.05 40.48 11.19
N PHE A 23 41.10 40.01 11.88
CA PHE A 23 41.20 38.84 12.80
C PHE A 23 40.87 37.44 12.24
N GLY A 24 41.65 36.37 12.40
CA GLY A 24 42.89 36.13 13.14
C GLY A 24 43.30 34.65 12.97
N LYS A 25 44.62 34.43 12.97
CA LYS A 25 45.42 33.17 13.06
C LYS A 25 44.76 32.05 13.89
N ARG A 26 44.99 30.73 13.78
CA ARG A 26 46.06 29.82 13.29
C ARG A 26 45.46 28.40 13.49
N SER A 27 45.67 27.39 12.64
CA SER A 27 46.68 26.32 12.79
C SER A 27 46.30 25.24 11.75
N GLN A 28 46.98 25.09 10.62
CA GLN A 28 48.22 24.33 10.34
C GLN A 28 48.15 22.80 10.56
N LYS A 29 48.65 22.10 9.53
CA LYS A 29 48.89 20.65 9.30
C LYS A 29 47.74 19.90 8.60
N GLU A 30 47.94 19.14 7.52
CA GLU A 30 49.11 18.75 6.74
C GLU A 30 48.59 18.22 5.40
N THR A 31 49.34 18.46 4.33
CA THR A 31 49.05 18.04 2.95
C THR A 31 49.72 16.69 2.69
N ILE A 32 48.97 15.67 2.26
CA ILE A 32 49.53 14.51 1.53
C ILE A 32 48.62 14.16 0.34
N TYR A 33 49.23 14.30 -0.84
CA TYR A 33 49.00 13.73 -2.16
C TYR A 33 47.74 12.87 -2.43
N TRP A 34 46.99 13.28 -3.45
CA TRP A 34 46.42 12.36 -4.45
C TRP A 34 46.58 12.97 -5.85
N LEU A 35 47.48 12.38 -6.63
CA LEU A 35 47.38 12.32 -8.08
C LEU A 35 46.27 11.30 -8.39
N GLU A 36 45.18 11.73 -9.03
CA GLU A 36 44.63 10.99 -10.16
C GLU A 36 43.59 11.83 -10.91
N VAL A 37 43.85 11.91 -12.21
CA VAL A 37 43.10 12.63 -13.22
C VAL A 37 41.95 11.74 -13.69
N GLY A 38 40.72 12.25 -13.62
CA GLY A 38 39.57 11.64 -14.30
C GLY A 38 38.25 11.99 -13.64
N ILE A 39 37.21 12.23 -14.45
CA ILE A 39 35.82 12.47 -14.01
C ILE A 39 35.51 13.93 -13.60
N TRP A 40 35.65 14.88 -14.53
CA TRP A 40 35.05 16.23 -14.40
C TRP A 40 34.10 16.64 -15.54
N LYS A 41 33.71 15.73 -16.45
CA LYS A 41 32.66 16.03 -17.46
C LYS A 41 31.23 15.69 -17.03
N THR A 42 31.01 14.89 -15.98
CA THR A 42 29.66 14.50 -15.51
C THR A 42 29.10 15.34 -14.36
N LYS A 43 29.92 16.13 -13.65
CA LYS A 43 29.45 16.98 -12.53
C LYS A 43 28.84 18.32 -12.97
N ARG A 44 29.20 18.85 -14.15
CA ARG A 44 28.66 20.13 -14.66
C ARG A 44 27.20 20.02 -15.13
N ILE A 45 26.80 18.87 -15.66
CA ILE A 45 25.40 18.57 -16.04
C ILE A 45 24.52 18.44 -14.80
N HIS A 46 25.04 17.85 -13.71
CA HIS A 46 24.29 17.71 -12.46
C HIS A 46 24.07 19.04 -11.71
N TRP A 47 25.02 19.98 -11.80
CA TRP A 47 24.85 21.31 -11.22
C TRP A 47 23.91 22.21 -12.02
N CYS A 48 23.94 22.16 -13.37
CA CYS A 48 22.95 22.86 -14.19
C CYS A 48 21.54 22.31 -14.00
N ARG A 49 21.36 20.98 -13.82
CA ARG A 49 20.06 20.37 -13.47
C ARG A 49 19.58 20.80 -12.08
N ARG A 50 20.46 20.79 -11.07
CA ARG A 50 20.10 21.30 -9.72
C ARG A 50 19.75 22.78 -9.72
N ALA A 51 20.44 23.61 -10.50
CA ALA A 51 20.14 25.04 -10.60
C ALA A 51 18.83 25.31 -11.36
N THR A 52 18.50 24.51 -12.38
CA THR A 52 17.20 24.57 -13.06
C THR A 52 16.07 24.00 -12.20
N ASP A 53 16.33 22.96 -11.41
CA ASP A 53 15.39 22.41 -10.42
C ASP A 53 15.14 23.39 -9.26
N LEU A 54 16.17 24.09 -8.76
CA LEU A 54 16.05 25.15 -7.76
C LEU A 54 15.34 26.40 -8.30
N ALA A 55 15.56 26.75 -9.57
CA ALA A 55 14.84 27.85 -10.23
C ALA A 55 13.37 27.51 -10.53
N MET A 56 13.02 26.24 -10.69
CA MET A 56 11.63 25.76 -10.80
C MET A 56 10.92 25.68 -9.44
N MET A 57 11.68 25.62 -8.33
CA MET A 57 11.16 25.55 -6.96
C MET A 57 10.73 26.91 -6.36
N THR A 58 10.92 28.01 -7.09
CA THR A 58 10.48 29.36 -6.67
C THR A 58 9.25 29.86 -7.42
N SER A 59 8.48 28.96 -8.06
CA SER A 59 7.10 29.31 -8.39
C SER A 59 6.27 29.23 -7.10
N THR A 60 5.79 30.38 -6.63
CA THR A 60 4.82 30.42 -5.54
C THR A 60 3.62 29.56 -5.91
N SER A 61 3.43 28.44 -5.21
CA SER A 61 2.29 27.54 -5.34
C SER A 61 0.99 28.36 -5.44
N THR A 62 0.23 28.17 -6.53
CA THR A 62 -1.03 28.88 -6.78
C THR A 62 -2.14 28.35 -5.88
N LEU A 63 -1.96 27.13 -5.38
CA LEU A 63 -2.88 26.46 -4.49
C LEU A 63 -2.86 27.03 -3.06
N ASN A 64 -4.05 27.28 -2.49
CA ASN A 64 -4.18 27.65 -1.08
C ASN A 64 -3.41 26.67 -0.16
N PRO A 65 -2.53 27.15 0.76
CA PRO A 65 -1.70 26.29 1.59
C PRO A 65 -2.46 25.25 2.42
N SER A 66 -3.67 25.58 2.88
CA SER A 66 -4.52 24.67 3.65
C SER A 66 -5.03 23.51 2.78
N LEU A 67 -5.48 23.80 1.56
CA LEU A 67 -5.94 22.79 0.60
C LEU A 67 -4.76 21.92 0.14
N ARG A 68 -3.61 22.55 -0.15
CA ARG A 68 -2.37 21.85 -0.47
C ARG A 68 -1.98 20.85 0.62
N ASN A 69 -2.02 21.26 1.88
CA ASN A 69 -1.70 20.40 3.02
C ASN A 69 -2.69 19.24 3.21
N ARG A 70 -3.97 19.45 2.90
CA ARG A 70 -4.98 18.37 2.92
C ARG A 70 -4.73 17.35 1.81
N LEU A 71 -4.44 17.84 0.59
CA LEU A 71 -4.11 16.98 -0.55
C LEU A 71 -2.85 16.16 -0.28
N THR A 72 -1.73 16.80 0.10
CA THR A 72 -0.48 16.09 0.37
C THR A 72 -0.62 15.07 1.49
N ARG A 73 -1.39 15.40 2.54
CA ARG A 73 -1.70 14.46 3.62
C ARG A 73 -2.50 13.26 3.12
N TYR A 74 -3.49 13.47 2.25
CA TYR A 74 -4.21 12.36 1.63
C TYR A 74 -3.30 11.48 0.77
N LEU A 75 -2.43 12.08 -0.05
CA LEU A 75 -1.49 11.32 -0.87
C LEU A 75 -0.56 10.44 -0.01
N HIS A 76 -0.11 10.97 1.13
CA HIS A 76 0.78 10.26 2.04
C HIS A 76 0.07 9.18 2.88
N THR A 77 -1.08 9.50 3.45
CA THR A 77 -1.73 8.70 4.51
C THR A 77 -3.08 8.09 4.12
N GLY A 78 -3.62 8.45 2.96
CA GLY A 78 -4.97 8.10 2.52
C GLY A 78 -6.09 8.86 3.23
N ASN A 79 -5.76 9.89 4.02
CA ASN A 79 -6.73 10.68 4.78
C ASN A 79 -6.37 12.18 4.71
N GLU A 80 -7.37 13.02 4.48
CA GLU A 80 -7.19 14.48 4.52
C GLU A 80 -7.00 15.01 5.94
N LEU A 81 -7.48 14.26 6.94
CA LEU A 81 -7.32 14.58 8.36
C LEU A 81 -5.97 14.07 8.87
N PRO A 82 -5.38 14.70 9.90
CA PRO A 82 -4.16 14.22 10.58
C PRO A 82 -4.46 12.98 11.45
N LYS A 83 -4.99 11.92 10.84
CA LYS A 83 -5.37 10.67 11.47
C LYS A 83 -5.00 9.51 10.56
N TYR A 84 -4.07 8.69 11.02
CA TYR A 84 -3.65 7.47 10.34
C TYR A 84 -4.25 6.24 11.04
N TYR A 85 -4.95 5.41 10.27
CA TYR A 85 -5.42 4.11 10.75
C TYR A 85 -4.59 3.00 10.09
N PRO A 86 -3.81 2.23 10.87
CA PRO A 86 -3.05 1.12 10.32
C PRO A 86 -3.99 -0.01 9.86
N GLY A 87 -3.55 -0.80 8.89
CA GLY A 87 -4.28 -1.97 8.39
C GLY A 87 -4.77 -1.82 6.96
N CYS A 88 -5.97 -2.36 6.68
CA CYS A 88 -6.57 -2.33 5.35
C CYS A 88 -7.30 -0.99 5.13
N TRP A 89 -6.95 -0.27 4.06
CA TRP A 89 -7.55 1.03 3.79
C TRP A 89 -8.94 0.91 3.14
N GLU A 90 -9.21 -0.19 2.46
CA GLU A 90 -10.54 -0.54 1.95
C GLU A 90 -11.56 -0.72 3.08
N SER A 91 -11.19 -1.34 4.21
CA SER A 91 -12.09 -1.48 5.36
C SER A 91 -12.43 -0.13 5.99
N HIS A 92 -11.48 0.80 5.94
CA HIS A 92 -11.67 2.17 6.39
C HIS A 92 -12.31 3.07 5.34
N LYS A 93 -12.70 2.55 4.16
CA LYS A 93 -13.35 3.30 3.07
C LYS A 93 -12.53 4.50 2.57
N TYR A 94 -11.20 4.37 2.48
CA TYR A 94 -10.35 5.47 2.02
C TYR A 94 -10.58 5.82 0.55
N PHE A 95 -10.88 4.83 -0.29
CA PHE A 95 -11.08 5.00 -1.74
C PHE A 95 -12.56 5.19 -2.11
N VAL A 96 -13.20 6.14 -1.45
CA VAL A 96 -14.61 6.50 -1.65
C VAL A 96 -14.66 7.97 -2.09
N ALA A 97 -15.38 8.27 -3.17
CA ALA A 97 -15.30 9.56 -3.86
C ALA A 97 -15.64 10.74 -2.95
N GLU A 98 -16.59 10.54 -2.03
CA GLU A 98 -17.09 11.53 -1.07
C GLU A 98 -16.11 11.81 0.08
N ARG A 99 -15.03 11.04 0.20
CA ARG A 99 -14.01 11.24 1.24
C ARG A 99 -12.83 12.09 0.80
N LEU A 100 -12.61 12.20 -0.50
CA LEU A 100 -11.56 13.03 -1.09
C LEU A 100 -12.16 14.35 -1.59
N THR A 101 -12.66 15.13 -0.64
CA THR A 101 -13.37 16.40 -0.86
C THR A 101 -12.44 17.55 -1.25
N VAL A 102 -11.14 17.48 -0.91
CA VAL A 102 -10.19 18.56 -1.21
C VAL A 102 -10.08 18.82 -2.70
N ILE A 103 -10.17 17.78 -3.55
CA ILE A 103 -10.14 17.93 -5.01
C ILE A 103 -11.36 18.72 -5.49
N ASP A 104 -12.54 18.42 -4.96
CA ASP A 104 -13.77 19.14 -5.30
C ASP A 104 -13.66 20.62 -4.90
N MET A 105 -13.16 20.90 -3.70
CA MET A 105 -12.97 22.28 -3.20
C MET A 105 -12.00 23.10 -4.05
N VAL A 106 -10.89 22.49 -4.48
CA VAL A 106 -9.91 23.16 -5.34
C VAL A 106 -10.54 23.49 -6.70
N LEU A 107 -11.15 22.50 -7.35
CA LEU A 107 -11.69 22.67 -8.70
C LEU A 107 -12.96 23.54 -8.76
N MET A 108 -13.71 23.65 -7.65
CA MET A 108 -14.79 24.63 -7.53
C MET A 108 -14.26 26.07 -7.45
N SER A 109 -13.13 26.28 -6.79
CA SER A 109 -12.53 27.61 -6.63
C SER A 109 -11.71 28.03 -7.86
N GLN A 110 -11.00 27.07 -8.46
CA GLN A 110 -10.11 27.27 -9.60
C GLN A 110 -10.27 26.09 -10.58
N PRO A 111 -11.21 26.18 -11.54
CA PRO A 111 -11.56 25.05 -12.43
C PRO A 111 -10.43 24.52 -13.31
N ASN A 112 -9.40 25.34 -13.56
CA ASN A 112 -8.24 25.01 -14.39
C ASN A 112 -6.96 24.74 -13.57
N GLU A 113 -7.06 24.48 -12.28
CA GLU A 113 -5.90 24.29 -11.39
C GLU A 113 -5.19 22.95 -11.65
N VAL A 114 -4.17 22.98 -12.52
CA VAL A 114 -3.36 21.81 -12.89
C VAL A 114 -2.27 21.46 -11.88
N GLU A 115 -1.99 22.33 -10.89
CA GLU A 115 -1.00 22.08 -9.84
C GLU A 115 -1.32 20.80 -9.06
N ILE A 116 -2.59 20.40 -8.94
CA ILE A 116 -3.00 19.13 -8.31
C ILE A 116 -2.26 17.94 -8.93
N ALA A 117 -2.19 17.88 -10.26
CA ALA A 117 -1.52 16.79 -10.98
C ALA A 117 0.01 16.83 -10.72
N ASN A 118 0.61 18.02 -10.71
CA ASN A 118 2.02 18.21 -10.43
C ASN A 118 2.39 17.79 -9.00
N ILE A 119 1.54 18.09 -8.01
CA ILE A 119 1.71 17.66 -6.61
C ILE A 119 1.69 16.12 -6.52
N ILE A 120 0.80 15.45 -7.27
CA ILE A 120 0.73 13.99 -7.30
C ILE A 120 1.99 13.38 -7.93
N VAL A 121 2.45 13.91 -9.07
CA VAL A 121 3.70 13.47 -9.71
C VAL A 121 4.89 13.69 -8.79
N LYS A 122 4.96 14.86 -8.13
CA LYS A 122 6.01 15.17 -7.16
C LYS A 122 6.00 14.19 -6.00
N ALA A 123 4.83 13.88 -5.44
CA ALA A 123 4.70 12.89 -4.37
C ALA A 123 5.22 11.51 -4.82
N TYR A 124 4.97 11.10 -6.07
CA TYR A 124 5.53 9.87 -6.63
C TYR A 124 7.07 9.91 -6.72
N LYS A 125 7.63 10.96 -7.35
CA LYS A 125 9.08 11.10 -7.55
C LYS A 125 9.86 11.20 -6.24
N ASP A 126 9.31 11.94 -5.27
CA ASP A 126 9.93 12.13 -3.95
C ASP A 126 9.73 10.89 -3.05
N GLY A 127 8.91 9.91 -3.47
CA GLY A 127 8.57 8.74 -2.67
C GLY A 127 7.68 9.08 -1.45
N TRP A 128 6.98 10.21 -1.48
CA TRP A 128 6.16 10.72 -0.38
C TRP A 128 4.75 10.12 -0.35
N TYR A 129 4.66 8.81 -0.56
CA TYR A 129 3.43 8.05 -0.46
C TYR A 129 3.71 6.72 0.22
N THR A 130 2.77 6.25 1.04
CA THR A 130 2.89 4.92 1.67
C THR A 130 2.30 3.81 0.80
N ARG A 131 1.38 4.17 -0.11
CA ARG A 131 0.64 3.26 -0.98
C ARG A 131 0.33 3.93 -2.31
N PHE A 132 0.64 3.27 -3.42
CA PHE A 132 0.41 3.83 -4.75
C PHE A 132 -1.08 4.12 -5.03
N GLU A 133 -1.98 3.38 -4.36
CA GLU A 133 -3.41 3.51 -4.51
C GLU A 133 -3.94 4.92 -4.25
N THR A 134 -3.33 5.71 -3.37
CA THR A 134 -3.76 7.10 -3.12
C THR A 134 -3.49 8.01 -4.30
N LEU A 135 -2.33 7.86 -4.93
CA LEU A 135 -1.96 8.63 -6.12
C LEU A 135 -2.90 8.30 -7.27
N ALA A 136 -3.08 7.00 -7.53
CA ALA A 136 -3.95 6.49 -8.57
C ALA A 136 -5.42 6.92 -8.36
N PHE A 137 -5.92 6.84 -7.12
CA PHE A 137 -7.28 7.28 -6.80
C PHE A 137 -7.45 8.80 -6.92
N ALA A 138 -6.47 9.59 -6.47
CA ALA A 138 -6.52 11.04 -6.59
C ALA A 138 -6.56 11.50 -8.06
N LEU A 139 -5.74 10.92 -8.93
CA LEU A 139 -5.81 11.19 -10.38
C LEU A 139 -7.16 10.79 -10.98
N ALA A 140 -7.67 9.60 -10.63
CA ALA A 140 -8.97 9.15 -11.12
C ALA A 140 -10.11 10.07 -10.65
N LYS A 141 -10.06 10.58 -9.40
CA LYS A 141 -11.01 11.57 -8.87
C LYS A 141 -10.91 12.90 -9.61
N CYS A 142 -9.71 13.41 -9.88
CA CYS A 142 -9.53 14.62 -10.69
C CYS A 142 -10.14 14.46 -12.09
N ILE A 143 -9.94 13.31 -12.73
CA ILE A 143 -10.52 13.02 -14.06
C ILE A 143 -12.04 12.91 -14.02
N SER A 144 -12.60 12.41 -12.92
CA SER A 144 -14.05 12.26 -12.73
C SER A 144 -14.76 13.61 -12.64
N VAL A 145 -14.19 14.58 -11.91
CA VAL A 145 -14.84 15.87 -11.64
C VAL A 145 -14.31 17.06 -12.45
N GLY A 146 -13.09 16.95 -13.00
CA GLY A 146 -12.42 18.05 -13.70
C GLY A 146 -12.93 18.28 -15.12
N ASN A 147 -12.55 19.43 -15.69
CA ASN A 147 -12.80 19.79 -17.08
C ASN A 147 -11.74 19.18 -18.03
N THR A 148 -11.77 19.56 -19.32
CA THR A 148 -10.83 19.04 -20.34
C THR A 148 -9.37 19.29 -19.97
N THR A 149 -9.02 20.50 -19.52
CA THR A 149 -7.66 20.88 -19.11
C THR A 149 -7.14 19.99 -17.98
N ILE A 150 -7.95 19.78 -16.95
CA ILE A 150 -7.59 18.91 -15.82
C ILE A 150 -7.46 17.46 -16.25
N LYS A 151 -8.37 16.95 -17.08
CA LYS A 151 -8.30 15.57 -17.60
C LYS A 151 -7.01 15.33 -18.36
N GLU A 152 -6.61 16.27 -19.24
CA GLU A 152 -5.37 16.17 -20.00
C GLU A 152 -4.13 16.17 -19.09
N ALA A 153 -4.06 17.11 -18.14
CA ALA A 153 -2.98 17.16 -17.15
C ALA A 153 -2.89 15.85 -16.33
N CYS A 154 -4.03 15.31 -15.90
CA CYS A 154 -4.07 14.08 -15.12
C CYS A 154 -3.69 12.84 -15.92
N TYR A 155 -4.03 12.76 -17.21
CA TYR A 155 -3.58 11.64 -18.07
C TYR A 155 -2.08 11.69 -18.36
N LYS A 156 -1.50 12.90 -18.51
CA LYS A 156 -0.04 13.10 -18.59
C LYS A 156 0.64 12.67 -17.29
N ALA A 157 0.14 13.12 -16.14
CA ALA A 157 0.62 12.67 -14.84
C ALA A 157 0.49 11.15 -14.64
N ALA A 158 -0.64 10.56 -15.07
CA ALA A 158 -0.84 9.12 -14.99
C ALA A 158 0.17 8.35 -15.85
N LEU A 159 0.54 8.85 -17.03
CA LEU A 159 1.62 8.26 -17.83
C LEU A 159 2.92 8.27 -17.04
N GLU A 160 3.27 9.38 -16.42
CA GLU A 160 4.54 9.53 -15.71
C GLU A 160 4.68 8.62 -14.48
N ILE A 161 3.58 8.38 -13.74
CA ILE A 161 3.62 7.59 -12.51
C ILE A 161 3.23 6.11 -12.69
N CYS A 162 2.49 5.76 -13.75
CA CYS A 162 2.09 4.38 -14.01
C CYS A 162 3.11 3.71 -14.93
N ASN A 163 4.25 3.28 -14.39
CA ASN A 163 5.36 2.72 -15.18
C ASN A 163 5.26 1.20 -15.34
N THR A 164 4.69 0.53 -14.34
CA THR A 164 4.50 -0.93 -14.31
C THR A 164 3.06 -1.33 -14.71
N PRO A 165 2.83 -2.58 -15.16
CA PRO A 165 1.48 -3.12 -15.38
C PRO A 165 0.59 -3.00 -14.15
N GLU A 166 1.12 -3.23 -12.95
CA GLU A 166 0.36 -3.18 -11.70
C GLU A 166 -0.14 -1.77 -11.40
N GLU A 167 0.71 -0.75 -11.57
CA GLU A 167 0.33 0.66 -11.41
C GLU A 167 -0.70 1.06 -12.47
N MET A 168 -0.47 0.71 -13.75
CA MET A 168 -1.43 0.98 -14.83
C MET A 168 -2.79 0.33 -14.55
N MET A 169 -2.80 -0.94 -14.13
CA MET A 169 -4.05 -1.66 -13.82
C MET A 169 -4.71 -1.15 -12.53
N MET A 170 -3.93 -0.67 -11.56
CA MET A 170 -4.45 -0.01 -10.35
C MET A 170 -5.12 1.33 -10.69
N PHE A 171 -4.50 2.16 -11.54
CA PHE A 171 -5.15 3.38 -12.04
C PHE A 171 -6.45 3.06 -12.77
N ASN A 172 -6.44 2.05 -13.63
CA ASN A 172 -7.63 1.59 -14.37
C ASN A 172 -8.72 0.95 -13.48
N LYS A 173 -8.35 0.42 -12.31
CA LYS A 173 -9.30 -0.02 -11.28
C LYS A 173 -10.11 1.19 -10.79
N PHE A 174 -9.45 2.30 -10.48
CA PHE A 174 -10.09 3.48 -9.92
C PHE A 174 -10.84 4.32 -10.95
N THR A 175 -10.36 4.42 -12.19
CA THR A 175 -11.17 5.05 -13.25
C THR A 175 -12.51 4.34 -13.41
N ARG A 176 -12.50 3.00 -13.45
CA ARG A 176 -13.74 2.20 -13.47
C ARG A 176 -14.59 2.37 -12.20
N LEU A 177 -13.96 2.41 -11.02
CA LEU A 177 -14.68 2.59 -9.75
C LEU A 177 -15.43 3.93 -9.71
N LEU A 178 -14.83 4.99 -10.27
CA LEU A 178 -15.41 6.33 -10.32
C LEU A 178 -16.21 6.58 -11.61
N HIS A 179 -16.59 5.52 -12.32
CA HIS A 179 -17.35 5.58 -13.57
C HIS A 179 -16.78 6.56 -14.61
N THR A 180 -15.45 6.67 -14.65
CA THR A 180 -14.71 7.50 -15.60
C THR A 180 -13.75 6.65 -16.44
N GLY A 181 -13.16 7.26 -17.46
CA GLY A 181 -12.32 6.57 -18.45
C GLY A 181 -13.12 5.97 -19.61
N ASN A 182 -12.42 5.27 -20.50
CA ASN A 182 -12.91 4.79 -21.81
C ASN A 182 -13.23 5.89 -22.86
N GLY A 183 -13.09 7.17 -22.53
CA GLY A 183 -13.14 8.27 -23.51
C GLY A 183 -11.83 8.43 -24.30
N ARG A 184 -11.81 9.36 -25.27
CA ARG A 184 -10.64 9.62 -26.13
C ARG A 184 -9.33 9.84 -25.36
N GLY A 185 -9.35 10.63 -24.29
CA GLY A 185 -8.17 10.87 -23.45
C GLY A 185 -7.64 9.61 -22.77
N TRP A 186 -8.54 8.74 -22.29
CA TRP A 186 -8.18 7.45 -21.72
C TRP A 186 -7.57 6.52 -22.78
N CYS A 187 -8.17 6.45 -23.97
CA CYS A 187 -7.62 5.64 -25.06
C CYS A 187 -6.19 6.08 -25.41
N ARG A 188 -5.95 7.39 -25.54
CA ARG A 188 -4.61 7.94 -25.79
C ARG A 188 -3.62 7.59 -24.70
N HIS A 189 -4.00 7.76 -23.42
CA HIS A 189 -3.15 7.38 -22.29
C HIS A 189 -2.75 5.89 -22.33
N VAL A 190 -3.71 5.00 -22.54
CA VAL A 190 -3.41 3.56 -22.61
C VAL A 190 -2.55 3.23 -23.83
N GLN A 191 -2.84 3.80 -25.00
CA GLN A 191 -2.03 3.62 -26.21
C GLN A 191 -0.57 4.04 -25.97
N GLU A 192 -0.37 5.23 -25.43
CA GLU A 192 0.95 5.81 -25.17
C GLU A 192 1.77 4.96 -24.19
N TRP A 193 1.12 4.36 -23.18
CA TRP A 193 1.79 3.44 -22.26
C TRP A 193 2.43 2.24 -22.96
N TYR A 194 1.77 1.67 -23.97
CA TYR A 194 2.31 0.56 -24.76
C TYR A 194 3.34 1.02 -25.80
N LYS A 195 3.16 2.21 -26.39
CA LYS A 195 4.05 2.73 -27.45
C LYS A 195 5.40 3.17 -26.92
N ARG A 196 5.46 3.76 -25.72
CA ARG A 196 6.69 4.34 -25.17
C ARG A 196 7.71 3.34 -24.61
N LYS A 197 7.29 2.12 -24.30
CA LYS A 197 8.19 1.10 -23.69
C LYS A 197 9.16 0.55 -24.71
N ASP A 198 10.26 -0.04 -24.33
CA ASP A 198 11.01 -0.87 -25.27
C ASP A 198 10.22 -2.16 -25.61
N SER A 199 10.42 -2.73 -26.81
CA SER A 199 9.68 -3.92 -27.27
C SER A 199 9.96 -5.15 -26.39
N MET A 200 11.22 -5.37 -26.00
CA MET A 200 11.60 -6.47 -25.12
C MET A 200 11.16 -6.20 -23.68
N GLU A 201 11.29 -4.96 -23.20
CA GLU A 201 10.75 -4.56 -21.89
C GLU A 201 9.23 -4.80 -21.81
N LEU A 202 8.49 -4.45 -22.86
CA LEU A 202 7.06 -4.68 -22.94
C LEU A 202 6.73 -6.18 -22.93
N ALA A 203 7.52 -7.01 -23.63
CA ALA A 203 7.36 -8.47 -23.60
C ALA A 203 7.50 -9.01 -22.18
N LYS A 204 8.55 -8.60 -21.45
CA LYS A 204 8.80 -8.96 -20.05
C LYS A 204 7.64 -8.56 -19.14
N GLU A 205 7.14 -7.34 -19.26
CA GLU A 205 6.05 -6.84 -18.42
C GLU A 205 4.71 -7.53 -18.68
N VAL A 206 4.36 -7.73 -19.95
CA VAL A 206 3.10 -8.36 -20.36
C VAL A 206 3.06 -9.84 -19.98
N THR A 207 4.19 -10.54 -20.07
CA THR A 207 4.28 -11.92 -19.62
C THR A 207 4.27 -12.00 -18.10
N ARG A 208 5.04 -11.17 -17.37
CA ARG A 208 5.07 -11.16 -15.90
C ARG A 208 3.70 -10.90 -15.28
N VAL A 209 2.96 -9.90 -15.76
CA VAL A 209 1.65 -9.51 -15.19
C VAL A 209 0.55 -9.53 -16.25
N ARG A 210 -0.03 -10.71 -16.48
CA ARG A 210 -1.13 -10.84 -17.48
C ARG A 210 -2.38 -10.04 -17.12
N GLY A 211 -2.64 -9.86 -15.83
CA GLY A 211 -3.79 -9.11 -15.34
C GLY A 211 -3.85 -8.92 -13.83
N ARG A 212 -4.39 -7.78 -13.40
CA ARG A 212 -4.57 -7.38 -12.01
C ARG A 212 -5.82 -6.51 -11.88
N HIS A 213 -6.41 -6.49 -10.69
CA HIS A 213 -7.59 -5.67 -10.37
C HIS A 213 -8.75 -5.77 -11.39
N GLY A 214 -8.95 -6.96 -11.96
CA GLY A 214 -10.00 -7.22 -12.95
C GLY A 214 -9.78 -6.53 -14.31
N ARG A 215 -8.52 -6.28 -14.69
CA ARG A 215 -8.10 -5.89 -16.04
C ARG A 215 -6.91 -6.75 -16.48
N SER A 216 -6.86 -7.07 -17.76
CA SER A 216 -5.71 -7.70 -18.42
C SER A 216 -5.20 -6.84 -19.56
N HIS A 217 -3.96 -7.07 -20.00
CA HIS A 217 -3.42 -6.40 -21.19
C HIS A 217 -4.34 -6.57 -22.40
N LYS A 218 -4.86 -7.79 -22.63
CA LYS A 218 -5.88 -8.07 -23.66
C LYS A 218 -7.08 -7.12 -23.60
N THR A 219 -7.64 -6.91 -22.40
CA THR A 219 -8.81 -6.04 -22.23
C THR A 219 -8.49 -4.56 -22.43
N LEU A 220 -7.29 -4.13 -22.02
CA LEU A 220 -6.85 -2.74 -22.19
C LEU A 220 -6.61 -2.45 -23.67
N LEU A 221 -5.79 -3.28 -24.34
CA LEU A 221 -5.45 -3.15 -25.76
C LEU A 221 -6.69 -3.11 -26.66
N ARG A 222 -7.65 -4.00 -26.43
CA ARG A 222 -8.91 -4.04 -27.20
C ARG A 222 -9.76 -2.79 -26.99
N LYS A 223 -9.91 -2.34 -25.73
CA LYS A 223 -10.77 -1.18 -25.42
C LYS A 223 -10.16 0.15 -25.83
N SER A 224 -8.84 0.29 -25.79
CA SER A 224 -8.17 1.52 -26.21
C SER A 224 -7.85 1.55 -27.71
N HIS A 225 -8.16 0.49 -28.46
CA HIS A 225 -7.87 0.37 -29.89
C HIS A 225 -6.41 0.69 -30.21
N VAL A 226 -5.47 0.05 -29.51
CA VAL A 226 -4.03 0.29 -29.74
C VAL A 226 -3.64 -0.10 -31.16
N LYS A 227 -3.06 0.87 -31.87
CA LYS A 227 -2.42 0.69 -33.18
C LYS A 227 -0.93 0.90 -33.03
N ILE A 228 -0.15 -0.12 -33.37
CA ILE A 228 1.30 -0.03 -33.45
C ILE A 228 1.67 0.41 -34.87
N ASP A 229 2.74 1.18 -34.99
CA ASP A 229 3.20 1.70 -36.26
C ASP A 229 3.72 0.54 -37.13
N GLU A 230 3.54 0.63 -38.45
CA GLU A 230 3.73 -0.50 -39.36
C GLU A 230 5.17 -1.03 -39.36
N ASN A 231 6.14 -0.16 -39.09
CA ASN A 231 7.57 -0.48 -39.03
C ASN A 231 8.01 -1.11 -37.68
N ASP A 232 7.19 -1.01 -36.62
CA ASP A 232 7.54 -1.56 -35.30
C ASP A 232 7.00 -2.99 -35.15
N HIS A 233 7.62 -3.89 -35.90
CA HIS A 233 7.25 -5.30 -35.95
C HIS A 233 7.41 -6.00 -34.58
N ALA A 234 8.49 -5.70 -33.85
CA ALA A 234 8.78 -6.29 -32.55
C ALA A 234 7.69 -5.96 -31.51
N ARG A 235 7.28 -4.69 -31.37
CA ARG A 235 6.20 -4.32 -30.45
C ARG A 235 4.86 -4.87 -30.90
N ASN A 236 4.60 -4.87 -32.21
CA ASN A 236 3.38 -5.44 -32.75
C ASN A 236 3.28 -6.92 -32.40
N ALA A 237 4.37 -7.69 -32.48
CA ALA A 237 4.41 -9.09 -32.05
C ALA A 237 3.98 -9.27 -30.58
N VAL A 238 4.47 -8.41 -29.67
CA VAL A 238 4.05 -8.43 -28.25
C VAL A 238 2.56 -8.13 -28.08
N VAL A 239 2.04 -7.11 -28.78
CA VAL A 239 0.62 -6.74 -28.75
C VAL A 239 -0.26 -7.87 -29.31
N LYS A 240 0.15 -8.51 -30.41
CA LYS A 240 -0.55 -9.66 -30.99
C LYS A 240 -0.54 -10.86 -30.04
N TYR A 241 0.58 -11.16 -29.39
CA TYR A 241 0.66 -12.17 -28.33
C TYR A 241 -0.31 -11.86 -27.19
N ALA A 242 -0.34 -10.63 -26.69
CA ALA A 242 -1.23 -10.24 -25.59
C ALA A 242 -2.72 -10.41 -25.94
N ILE A 243 -3.11 -10.22 -27.20
CA ILE A 243 -4.50 -10.30 -27.66
C ILE A 243 -4.92 -11.73 -28.04
N TYR A 244 -4.05 -12.44 -28.77
CA TYR A 244 -4.38 -13.69 -29.47
C TYR A 244 -3.67 -14.93 -28.90
N GLY A 245 -2.62 -14.76 -28.10
CA GLY A 245 -1.76 -15.84 -27.62
C GLY A 245 -0.63 -16.20 -28.59
N LEU A 246 0.31 -17.02 -28.12
CA LEU A 246 1.59 -17.28 -28.81
C LEU A 246 1.43 -17.91 -30.20
N LYS A 247 0.67 -19.01 -30.31
CA LYS A 247 0.48 -19.74 -31.57
C LYS A 247 -0.01 -18.83 -32.71
N ARG A 248 -1.05 -18.03 -32.44
CA ARG A 248 -1.62 -17.12 -33.43
C ARG A 248 -0.76 -15.88 -33.67
N ALA A 249 0.00 -15.43 -32.67
CA ALA A 249 0.92 -14.30 -32.84
C ALA A 249 2.10 -14.67 -33.76
N LYS A 250 2.70 -15.86 -33.58
CA LYS A 250 3.72 -16.40 -34.49
C LYS A 250 3.22 -16.45 -35.94
N LEU A 251 2.05 -17.05 -36.18
CA LEU A 251 1.46 -17.12 -37.53
C LEU A 251 1.27 -15.74 -38.20
N LEU A 252 1.02 -14.69 -37.42
CA LEU A 252 0.78 -13.34 -37.95
C LEU A 252 2.06 -12.51 -38.12
N CYS A 253 3.17 -12.86 -37.45
CA CYS A 253 4.31 -11.96 -37.28
C CYS A 253 5.70 -12.64 -37.26
N ASP A 254 5.83 -13.96 -37.43
CA ASP A 254 7.10 -14.69 -37.26
C ASP A 254 8.20 -14.29 -38.26
N SER A 255 7.83 -13.79 -39.44
CA SER A 255 8.76 -13.57 -40.56
C SER A 255 9.43 -12.19 -40.58
N ALA A 256 9.12 -11.30 -39.63
CA ALA A 256 9.61 -9.92 -39.62
C ALA A 256 10.87 -9.74 -38.75
N GLU A 257 11.71 -8.76 -39.11
CA GLU A 257 12.94 -8.46 -38.37
C GLU A 257 12.62 -8.04 -36.90
N GLY A 258 13.42 -8.53 -35.96
CA GLY A 258 13.26 -8.25 -34.52
C GLY A 258 12.12 -9.00 -33.80
N THR A 259 11.26 -9.75 -34.49
CA THR A 259 10.19 -10.53 -33.83
C THR A 259 10.69 -11.85 -33.25
N LYS A 260 11.77 -12.41 -33.82
CA LYS A 260 12.37 -13.69 -33.40
C LYS A 260 12.76 -13.67 -31.92
N GLU A 261 13.56 -12.70 -31.49
CA GLU A 261 14.02 -12.59 -30.10
C GLU A 261 12.85 -12.43 -29.11
N ILE A 262 11.84 -11.66 -29.51
CA ILE A 262 10.61 -11.46 -28.73
C ILE A 262 9.87 -12.79 -28.56
N PHE A 263 9.67 -13.55 -29.63
CA PHE A 263 8.98 -14.82 -29.57
C PHE A 263 9.80 -15.90 -28.87
N GLU A 264 11.13 -15.89 -28.98
CA GLU A 264 12.01 -16.77 -28.21
C GLU A 264 11.88 -16.52 -26.70
N TYR A 265 11.91 -15.26 -26.27
CA TYR A 265 11.68 -14.92 -24.85
C TYR A 265 10.30 -15.36 -24.38
N ILE A 266 9.24 -15.02 -25.14
CA ILE A 266 7.87 -15.39 -24.78
C ILE A 266 7.72 -16.92 -24.76
N GLN A 267 8.36 -17.65 -25.68
CA GLN A 267 8.35 -19.11 -25.70
C GLN A 267 8.94 -19.66 -24.41
N LYS A 268 10.12 -19.21 -23.97
CA LYS A 268 10.73 -19.62 -22.69
C LYS A 268 9.78 -19.43 -21.50
N VAL A 269 9.06 -18.31 -21.45
CA VAL A 269 8.08 -18.05 -20.39
C VAL A 269 6.86 -18.97 -20.50
N GLU A 270 6.37 -19.26 -21.71
CA GLU A 270 5.29 -20.21 -21.92
C GLU A 270 5.72 -21.65 -21.62
N ASP A 271 6.95 -22.05 -21.92
CA ASP A 271 7.48 -23.37 -21.60
C ASP A 271 7.52 -23.58 -20.09
N MET A 272 8.03 -22.60 -19.34
CA MET A 272 7.98 -22.62 -17.88
C MET A 272 6.55 -22.72 -17.33
N ARG A 273 5.58 -22.10 -18.00
CA ARG A 273 4.16 -22.13 -17.58
C ARG A 273 3.49 -23.49 -17.76
N HIS A 274 3.87 -24.20 -18.81
CA HIS A 274 3.34 -25.52 -19.12
C HIS A 274 4.19 -26.64 -18.53
N CYS A 275 5.28 -26.30 -17.83
CA CYS A 275 6.10 -27.26 -17.12
C CYS A 275 5.33 -27.89 -15.95
N GLU A 276 5.41 -29.21 -15.86
CA GLU A 276 4.83 -30.00 -14.76
C GLU A 276 5.90 -30.64 -13.88
N ASP A 277 7.14 -30.73 -14.36
CA ASP A 277 8.26 -31.33 -13.65
C ASP A 277 9.01 -30.28 -12.79
N PRO A 278 9.14 -30.48 -11.46
CA PRO A 278 9.86 -29.55 -10.60
C PRO A 278 11.35 -29.39 -10.91
N ALA A 279 12.04 -30.45 -11.33
CA ALA A 279 13.48 -30.40 -11.58
C ALA A 279 13.78 -29.58 -12.85
N ALA A 280 13.10 -29.88 -13.96
CA ALA A 280 13.19 -29.09 -15.18
C ALA A 280 12.79 -27.62 -14.96
N ALA A 281 11.76 -27.37 -14.13
CA ALA A 281 11.35 -26.03 -13.78
C ALA A 281 12.41 -25.26 -12.98
N ALA A 282 13.10 -25.92 -12.05
CA ALA A 282 14.19 -25.33 -11.28
C ALA A 282 15.39 -24.97 -12.19
N GLU A 283 15.76 -25.86 -13.12
CA GLU A 283 16.82 -25.61 -14.10
C GLU A 283 16.48 -24.43 -15.03
N MET A 284 15.27 -24.43 -15.60
CA MET A 284 14.79 -23.30 -16.42
C MET A 284 14.77 -21.98 -15.65
N ALA A 285 14.39 -22.00 -14.38
CA ALA A 285 14.37 -20.80 -13.55
C ALA A 285 15.77 -20.20 -13.37
N ILE A 286 16.80 -21.04 -13.18
CA ILE A 286 18.20 -20.61 -13.08
C ILE A 286 18.69 -20.12 -14.45
N GLN A 287 18.48 -20.90 -15.50
CA GLN A 287 18.98 -20.60 -16.84
C GLN A 287 18.43 -19.28 -17.41
N HIS A 288 17.21 -18.92 -17.04
CA HIS A 288 16.53 -17.74 -17.58
C HIS A 288 16.32 -16.63 -16.54
N HIS A 289 16.88 -16.77 -15.34
CA HIS A 289 16.73 -15.81 -14.23
C HIS A 289 15.25 -15.46 -13.97
N PHE A 290 14.40 -16.48 -13.91
CA PHE A 290 12.97 -16.25 -13.73
C PHE A 290 12.62 -15.89 -12.29
N THR A 291 11.85 -14.81 -12.15
CA THR A 291 11.21 -14.43 -10.89
C THR A 291 10.00 -15.31 -10.55
N LEU A 292 9.55 -15.25 -9.30
CA LEU A 292 8.38 -16.00 -8.79
C LEU A 292 7.10 -15.88 -9.64
N ASP A 293 6.89 -14.73 -10.30
CA ASP A 293 5.72 -14.48 -11.15
C ASP A 293 5.64 -15.38 -12.40
N HIS A 294 6.76 -15.96 -12.85
CA HIS A 294 6.80 -16.87 -14.00
C HIS A 294 6.41 -18.31 -13.62
N ILE A 295 6.48 -18.63 -12.34
CA ILE A 295 6.43 -20.00 -11.84
C ILE A 295 4.98 -20.47 -11.72
N PRO A 296 4.61 -21.62 -12.29
CA PRO A 296 3.29 -22.19 -12.13
C PRO A 296 2.90 -22.41 -10.66
N GLY A 297 1.63 -22.16 -10.35
CA GLY A 297 1.14 -22.22 -8.98
C GLY A 297 1.29 -23.59 -8.32
N HIS A 298 1.20 -24.67 -9.09
CA HIS A 298 1.35 -26.05 -8.59
C HIS A 298 2.81 -26.39 -8.26
N LEU A 299 3.79 -25.83 -8.98
CA LEU A 299 5.21 -26.08 -8.74
C LEU A 299 5.74 -25.36 -7.49
N LEU A 300 5.01 -24.39 -6.97
CA LEU A 300 5.38 -23.66 -5.75
C LEU A 300 5.25 -24.50 -4.47
N THR A 301 4.86 -25.77 -4.58
CA THR A 301 4.93 -26.79 -3.52
C THR A 301 6.20 -27.64 -3.59
N SER A 302 7.10 -27.41 -4.55
CA SER A 302 8.40 -28.10 -4.62
C SER A 302 9.49 -27.28 -3.95
N GLN A 303 10.28 -27.92 -3.09
CA GLN A 303 11.40 -27.31 -2.41
C GLN A 303 12.55 -26.96 -3.38
N GLU A 304 12.81 -27.81 -4.37
CA GLU A 304 13.86 -27.60 -5.39
C GLU A 304 13.62 -26.32 -6.19
N VAL A 305 12.35 -26.08 -6.58
CA VAL A 305 11.93 -24.86 -7.28
C VAL A 305 12.20 -23.63 -6.41
N TRP A 306 11.94 -23.69 -5.10
CA TRP A 306 12.27 -22.59 -4.19
C TRP A 306 13.78 -22.37 -4.03
N ASN A 307 14.58 -23.43 -4.00
CA ASN A 307 16.04 -23.30 -3.95
C ASN A 307 16.59 -22.56 -5.18
N ALA A 308 16.02 -22.83 -6.36
CA ALA A 308 16.39 -22.15 -7.60
C ALA A 308 15.98 -20.67 -7.63
N ILE A 309 14.78 -20.33 -7.14
CA ILE A 309 14.23 -18.95 -7.26
C ILE A 309 14.72 -18.03 -6.15
N LEU A 310 14.94 -18.53 -4.93
CA LEU A 310 15.29 -17.70 -3.77
C LEU A 310 16.44 -16.71 -4.02
N PRO A 311 17.57 -17.11 -4.68
CA PRO A 311 18.67 -16.20 -4.98
C PRO A 311 18.32 -15.04 -5.92
N GLU A 312 17.31 -15.22 -6.79
CA GLU A 312 16.87 -14.21 -7.75
C GLU A 312 15.92 -13.16 -7.12
N LEU A 313 15.43 -13.40 -5.91
CA LEU A 313 14.49 -12.50 -5.23
C LEU A 313 15.19 -11.33 -4.55
N SER A 314 14.57 -10.15 -4.64
CA SER A 314 14.97 -9.01 -3.82
C SER A 314 14.70 -9.28 -2.33
N LEU A 315 15.42 -8.58 -1.44
CA LEU A 315 15.24 -8.74 0.01
C LEU A 315 13.78 -8.45 0.46
N ASN A 316 13.11 -7.50 -0.20
CA ASN A 316 11.68 -7.22 0.02
C ASN A 316 10.79 -8.43 -0.31
N GLU A 317 11.05 -9.09 -1.44
CA GLU A 317 10.30 -10.27 -1.86
C GLU A 317 10.58 -11.46 -0.95
N ILE A 318 11.84 -11.66 -0.54
CA ILE A 318 12.22 -12.70 0.43
C ILE A 318 11.42 -12.54 1.72
N LEU A 319 11.44 -11.36 2.34
CA LEU A 319 10.66 -11.08 3.55
C LEU A 319 9.16 -11.35 3.32
N TYR A 320 8.65 -10.99 2.15
CA TYR A 320 7.28 -11.28 1.74
C TYR A 320 7.03 -12.76 1.44
N GLN A 321 8.01 -13.64 1.22
CA GLN A 321 7.78 -15.07 0.99
C GLN A 321 8.09 -15.97 2.20
N ILE A 322 8.87 -15.53 3.20
CA ILE A 322 9.29 -16.37 4.36
C ILE A 322 8.13 -17.17 4.98
N GLN A 323 6.98 -16.54 5.25
CA GLN A 323 5.85 -17.27 5.85
C GLN A 323 5.30 -18.36 4.93
N ARG A 324 5.29 -18.12 3.62
CA ARG A 324 4.83 -19.10 2.65
C ARG A 324 5.75 -20.31 2.64
N ILE A 325 7.07 -20.06 2.57
CA ILE A 325 8.10 -21.10 2.56
C ILE A 325 8.04 -21.94 3.84
N HIS A 326 7.87 -21.28 4.99
CA HIS A 326 7.62 -21.95 6.26
C HIS A 326 6.38 -22.83 6.27
N ASN A 327 5.26 -22.28 5.77
CA ASN A 327 3.99 -23.00 5.71
C ASN A 327 4.08 -24.23 4.78
N MET A 328 4.98 -24.23 3.79
CA MET A 328 5.26 -25.40 2.96
C MET A 328 6.20 -26.42 3.64
N GLY A 329 6.81 -26.08 4.78
CA GLY A 329 7.69 -26.98 5.52
C GLY A 329 9.16 -26.93 5.10
N PHE A 330 9.57 -25.99 4.25
CA PHE A 330 10.93 -25.98 3.70
C PHE A 330 11.98 -25.37 4.63
N LEU A 331 11.58 -24.84 5.80
CA LEU A 331 12.48 -24.17 6.74
C LEU A 331 12.91 -25.06 7.91
N THR A 332 13.24 -26.32 7.66
CA THR A 332 13.80 -27.24 8.67
C THR A 332 15.29 -26.95 8.90
N ASN A 333 15.89 -27.52 9.96
CA ASN A 333 17.30 -27.27 10.29
C ASN A 333 18.26 -27.80 9.22
N ASP A 334 17.93 -28.94 8.61
CA ASP A 334 18.78 -29.65 7.64
C ASP A 334 18.42 -29.31 6.18
N SER A 335 17.58 -28.29 5.96
CA SER A 335 17.12 -27.91 4.63
C SER A 335 18.08 -26.93 3.95
N ASP A 336 18.45 -27.24 2.70
CA ASP A 336 19.19 -26.32 1.81
C ASP A 336 18.46 -24.98 1.66
N THR A 337 17.13 -24.99 1.62
CA THR A 337 16.31 -23.76 1.54
C THR A 337 16.55 -22.86 2.74
N THR A 338 16.72 -23.43 3.93
CA THR A 338 17.07 -22.68 5.14
C THR A 338 18.46 -22.07 5.00
N ALA A 339 19.44 -22.84 4.54
CA ALA A 339 20.81 -22.37 4.34
C ALA A 339 20.88 -21.20 3.33
N ILE A 340 20.21 -21.34 2.18
CA ILE A 340 20.09 -20.30 1.16
C ILE A 340 19.40 -19.06 1.75
N LEU A 341 18.29 -19.23 2.47
CA LEU A 341 17.59 -18.09 3.09
C LEU A 341 18.48 -17.35 4.10
N LEU A 342 19.22 -18.07 4.95
CA LEU A 342 20.10 -17.48 5.95
C LEU A 342 21.26 -16.70 5.32
N SER A 343 21.82 -17.19 4.21
CA SER A 343 22.88 -16.50 3.47
C SER A 343 22.37 -15.19 2.89
N LEU A 344 21.17 -15.20 2.29
CA LEU A 344 20.53 -14.01 1.71
C LEU A 344 20.16 -12.97 2.78
N LEU A 345 19.62 -13.40 3.93
CA LEU A 345 19.29 -12.50 5.05
C LEU A 345 20.54 -11.92 5.73
N SER A 346 21.71 -12.51 5.52
CA SER A 346 22.98 -12.09 6.13
C SER A 346 23.87 -11.26 5.20
N ASN A 347 23.55 -11.21 3.90
CA ASN A 347 24.36 -10.54 2.88
C ASN A 347 24.34 -9.00 3.03
N GLN A 348 25.48 -8.43 3.43
CA GLN A 348 25.61 -6.99 3.72
C GLN A 348 25.42 -6.10 2.50
N ASP A 349 25.88 -6.54 1.32
CA ASP A 349 25.79 -5.72 0.11
C ASP A 349 24.35 -5.63 -0.38
N VAL A 350 23.61 -6.74 -0.31
CA VAL A 350 22.18 -6.77 -0.62
C VAL A 350 21.40 -5.92 0.38
N ILE A 351 21.70 -6.04 1.68
CA ILE A 351 21.04 -5.26 2.74
C ILE A 351 21.25 -3.75 2.52
N LYS A 352 22.50 -3.31 2.29
CA LYS A 352 22.83 -1.89 2.07
C LYS A 352 22.21 -1.32 0.79
N LYS A 353 22.14 -2.11 -0.28
CA LYS A 353 21.50 -1.72 -1.54
C LYS A 353 19.97 -1.76 -1.45
N SER A 354 19.42 -2.52 -0.52
CA SER A 354 17.97 -2.64 -0.34
C SER A 354 17.36 -1.36 0.21
N LYS A 355 16.09 -1.13 -0.10
CA LYS A 355 15.26 -0.07 0.49
C LYS A 355 14.38 -0.61 1.63
N VAL A 356 14.78 -1.75 2.22
CA VAL A 356 14.03 -2.43 3.27
C VAL A 356 14.16 -1.63 4.56
N THR A 357 13.03 -1.38 5.22
CA THR A 357 12.98 -0.67 6.49
C THR A 357 12.95 -1.65 7.67
N ALA A 358 13.47 -1.23 8.83
CA ALA A 358 13.45 -2.06 10.04
C ALA A 358 12.04 -2.48 10.47
N ILE A 359 11.03 -1.65 10.20
CA ILE A 359 9.63 -1.96 10.50
C ILE A 359 9.09 -3.11 9.62
N GLU A 360 9.47 -3.19 8.35
CA GLU A 360 9.08 -4.29 7.45
C GLU A 360 9.68 -5.62 7.90
N VAL A 361 10.96 -5.60 8.31
CA VAL A 361 11.63 -6.78 8.89
C VAL A 361 10.97 -7.18 10.19
N TYR A 362 10.69 -6.23 11.09
CA TYR A 362 10.05 -6.50 12.38
C TYR A 362 8.63 -7.08 12.24
N ILE A 363 7.83 -6.57 11.29
CA ILE A 363 6.52 -7.14 10.96
C ILE A 363 6.69 -8.58 10.46
N THR A 364 7.68 -8.84 9.62
CA THR A 364 7.99 -10.17 9.10
C THR A 364 8.37 -11.13 10.23
N LEU A 365 9.26 -10.70 11.13
CA LEU A 365 9.65 -11.43 12.34
C LEU A 365 8.44 -11.77 13.22
N CYS A 366 7.56 -10.79 13.48
CA CYS A 366 6.36 -10.99 14.28
C CYS A 366 5.37 -11.99 13.65
N ASN A 367 5.20 -11.93 12.33
CA ASN A 367 4.34 -12.86 11.59
C ASN A 367 4.93 -14.27 11.64
N TYR A 368 6.23 -14.39 11.36
CA TYR A 368 6.95 -15.65 11.37
C TYR A 368 6.91 -16.32 12.75
N LYS A 369 7.18 -15.56 13.82
CA LYS A 369 7.08 -16.04 15.21
C LYS A 369 5.70 -16.58 15.58
N LYS A 370 4.64 -16.07 14.95
CA LYS A 370 3.25 -16.51 15.19
C LYS A 370 2.78 -17.58 14.19
N SER A 371 3.66 -18.04 13.30
CA SER A 371 3.36 -18.94 12.19
C SER A 371 2.15 -18.51 11.36
N THR A 372 1.89 -17.20 11.28
CA THR A 372 0.69 -16.69 10.64
C THR A 372 0.88 -15.28 10.11
N ARG A 373 0.22 -15.02 8.99
CA ARG A 373 0.07 -13.68 8.46
C ARG A 373 -1.39 -13.24 8.52
N PRO A 374 -1.65 -11.96 8.85
CA PRO A 374 -2.99 -11.42 8.77
C PRO A 374 -3.60 -11.69 7.39
N MET A 375 -4.80 -12.26 7.38
CA MET A 375 -5.52 -12.50 6.14
C MET A 375 -5.86 -11.16 5.47
N LYS A 376 -5.65 -11.06 4.14
CA LYS A 376 -6.07 -9.89 3.37
C LYS A 376 -7.56 -9.63 3.63
N TYR A 377 -7.94 -8.36 3.77
CA TYR A 377 -9.31 -7.98 4.11
C TYR A 377 -10.38 -8.59 3.20
N GLU A 378 -10.18 -8.60 1.88
CA GLU A 378 -11.12 -9.23 0.94
C GLU A 378 -11.28 -10.73 1.22
N LYS A 379 -10.18 -11.44 1.48
CA LYS A 379 -10.22 -12.86 1.86
C LYS A 379 -10.88 -13.06 3.22
N ALA A 380 -10.60 -12.19 4.19
CA ALA A 380 -11.20 -12.23 5.51
C ALA A 380 -12.72 -11.98 5.44
N LYS A 381 -13.15 -11.02 4.60
CA LYS A 381 -14.56 -10.75 4.31
C LYS A 381 -15.24 -11.95 3.68
N VAL A 382 -14.64 -12.55 2.65
CA VAL A 382 -15.17 -13.77 2.01
C VAL A 382 -15.20 -14.94 2.99
N ALA A 383 -14.17 -15.11 3.83
CA ALA A 383 -14.14 -16.12 4.86
C ALA A 383 -15.24 -15.92 5.91
N LEU A 384 -15.48 -14.67 6.34
CA LEU A 384 -16.56 -14.30 7.25
C LEU A 384 -17.95 -14.48 6.60
N GLU A 385 -18.13 -14.10 5.33
CA GLU A 385 -19.35 -14.34 4.56
C GLU A 385 -19.62 -15.84 4.43
N LYS A 386 -18.60 -16.65 4.10
CA LYS A 386 -18.68 -18.12 4.11
C LYS A 386 -19.06 -18.65 5.50
N GLN A 387 -18.44 -18.15 6.56
CA GLN A 387 -18.76 -18.51 7.94
C GLN A 387 -20.20 -18.11 8.33
N THR A 388 -20.69 -16.98 7.84
CA THR A 388 -22.04 -16.48 8.10
C THR A 388 -23.08 -17.29 7.33
N ARG A 389 -22.82 -17.62 6.05
CA ARG A 389 -23.63 -18.54 5.25
C ARG A 389 -23.69 -19.95 5.85
N ARG A 390 -22.66 -20.36 6.59
CA ARG A 390 -22.62 -21.64 7.32
C ARG A 390 -23.51 -21.67 8.58
N ARG A 391 -24.19 -20.58 8.95
CA ARG A 391 -25.04 -20.57 10.14
C ARG A 391 -26.41 -21.21 9.87
N SER A 392 -26.60 -22.35 10.55
CA SER A 392 -27.85 -22.97 10.99
C SER A 392 -28.77 -23.51 9.90
N ARG A 393 -28.59 -24.79 9.55
CA ARG A 393 -29.66 -25.61 8.96
C ARG A 393 -30.39 -26.30 10.11
N GLN A 394 -31.71 -26.21 10.15
CA GLN A 394 -32.49 -27.13 10.99
C GLN A 394 -32.45 -28.48 10.29
N ILE A 395 -31.90 -29.47 10.97
CA ILE A 395 -31.97 -30.87 10.53
C ILE A 395 -32.93 -31.54 11.49
N PHE A 396 -33.97 -32.16 10.93
CA PHE A 396 -34.89 -32.96 11.70
C PHE A 396 -34.16 -34.23 12.13
N ASN A 397 -33.98 -34.41 13.44
CA ASN A 397 -33.39 -35.62 13.97
C ASN A 397 -34.50 -36.67 14.10
N THR A 398 -34.52 -37.65 13.20
CA THR A 398 -35.52 -38.72 13.16
C THR A 398 -35.54 -39.62 14.39
N LYS A 399 -34.48 -39.64 15.21
CA LYS A 399 -34.44 -40.44 16.44
C LYS A 399 -35.03 -39.72 17.65
N THR A 400 -34.92 -38.39 17.68
CA THR A 400 -35.41 -37.57 18.79
C THR A 400 -36.66 -36.77 18.43
N GLU A 401 -37.10 -36.85 17.16
CA GLU A 401 -38.24 -36.12 16.58
C GLU A 401 -38.22 -34.60 16.78
N ILE A 402 -37.01 -34.03 16.92
CA ILE A 402 -36.81 -32.60 17.21
C ILE A 402 -35.99 -31.98 16.08
N TRP A 403 -36.34 -30.75 15.71
CA TRP A 403 -35.53 -29.93 14.83
C TRP A 403 -34.30 -29.40 15.57
N GLU A 404 -33.13 -29.91 15.20
CA GLU A 404 -31.86 -29.47 15.80
C GLU A 404 -31.14 -28.48 14.88
N TRP A 405 -30.64 -27.40 15.45
CA TRP A 405 -29.77 -26.47 14.75
C TRP A 405 -28.38 -27.09 14.61
N THR A 406 -28.03 -27.55 13.42
CA THR A 406 -26.71 -28.13 13.15
C THR A 406 -25.84 -27.15 12.36
N VAL A 407 -24.59 -26.98 12.81
CA VAL A 407 -23.54 -26.28 12.05
C VAL A 407 -22.88 -27.31 11.16
N THR A 408 -22.92 -27.12 9.83
CA THR A 408 -22.19 -27.99 8.92
C THR A 408 -20.70 -27.98 9.28
N ARG A 409 -20.15 -29.16 9.61
CA ARG A 409 -18.71 -29.32 9.88
C ARG A 409 -17.91 -28.84 8.67
N ARG A 410 -16.73 -28.26 8.88
CA ARG A 410 -15.82 -27.90 7.78
C ARG A 410 -15.60 -29.15 6.91
N HIS A 411 -15.72 -29.02 5.59
CA HIS A 411 -15.30 -30.10 4.72
C HIS A 411 -13.79 -30.33 4.92
N PRO A 412 -13.28 -31.57 5.01
CA PRO A 412 -11.85 -31.83 5.23
C PRO A 412 -10.93 -31.10 4.23
N LYS A 413 -11.34 -31.00 2.95
CA LYS A 413 -10.65 -30.19 1.91
C LYS A 413 -10.63 -28.67 2.17
N GLU A 414 -11.49 -28.14 3.03
CA GLU A 414 -11.47 -26.72 3.47
C GLU A 414 -10.55 -26.50 4.67
N LEU A 415 -10.29 -27.55 5.45
CA LEU A 415 -9.17 -27.66 6.40
C LEU A 415 -7.90 -28.04 5.63
N LYS A 416 -7.60 -27.25 4.59
CA LYS A 416 -6.32 -27.32 3.90
C LYS A 416 -5.28 -26.68 4.84
N HIS A 417 -4.82 -27.46 5.82
CA HIS A 417 -3.65 -27.15 6.64
C HIS A 417 -2.43 -27.24 5.72
N TRP A 418 -2.25 -26.27 4.82
CA TRP A 418 -0.98 -26.08 4.11
C TRP A 418 -0.02 -25.32 5.01
N GLY A 419 0.21 -25.89 6.17
CA GLY A 419 1.03 -25.35 7.23
C GLY A 419 1.33 -26.57 8.05
N ILE A 420 2.54 -27.11 7.92
CA ILE A 420 3.01 -28.01 8.96
C ILE A 420 2.89 -27.20 10.26
N ASP A 421 2.35 -27.77 11.33
CA ASP A 421 2.41 -27.20 12.69
C ASP A 421 3.85 -27.23 13.22
N GLN A 422 4.83 -26.95 12.36
CA GLN A 422 6.23 -26.85 12.73
C GLN A 422 6.44 -25.50 13.43
N PRO A 423 7.19 -25.50 14.54
CA PRO A 423 7.60 -24.27 15.15
C PRO A 423 8.48 -23.47 14.18
N PRO A 424 8.46 -22.12 14.26
CA PRO A 424 9.38 -21.29 13.49
C PRO A 424 10.84 -21.69 13.75
N ASN A 425 11.65 -21.75 12.70
CA ASN A 425 13.05 -22.10 12.79
C ASN A 425 13.83 -21.03 13.58
N GLN A 426 14.56 -21.47 14.60
CA GLN A 426 15.26 -20.57 15.51
C GLN A 426 16.39 -19.80 14.81
N ALA A 427 17.10 -20.40 13.86
CA ALA A 427 18.15 -19.72 13.10
C ALA A 427 17.57 -18.58 12.25
N VAL A 428 16.41 -18.81 11.62
CA VAL A 428 15.70 -17.78 10.84
C VAL A 428 15.21 -16.64 11.73
N LEU A 429 14.69 -16.95 12.94
CA LEU A 429 14.31 -15.92 13.92
C LEU A 429 15.51 -15.05 14.33
N VAL A 430 16.66 -15.67 14.59
CA VAL A 430 17.90 -14.96 14.93
C VAL A 430 18.38 -14.10 13.76
N ALA A 431 18.36 -14.62 12.54
CA ALA A 431 18.74 -13.88 11.34
C ALA A 431 17.84 -12.66 11.11
N LEU A 432 16.52 -12.82 11.24
CA LEU A 432 15.56 -11.70 11.14
C LEU A 432 15.78 -10.66 12.25
N THR A 433 16.09 -11.10 13.48
CA THR A 433 16.40 -10.18 14.59
C THR A 433 17.65 -9.35 14.28
N LYS A 434 18.73 -9.98 13.83
CA LYS A 434 19.95 -9.28 13.40
C LYS A 434 19.67 -8.34 12.21
N LEU A 435 18.78 -8.72 11.30
CA LEU A 435 18.41 -7.90 10.16
C LEU A 435 17.64 -6.64 10.59
N VAL A 436 16.83 -6.70 11.65
CA VAL A 436 16.18 -5.50 12.23
C VAL A 436 17.25 -4.50 12.67
N ASP A 437 18.27 -4.94 13.39
CA ASP A 437 19.34 -4.05 13.87
C ASP A 437 20.12 -3.43 12.71
N ARG A 438 20.48 -4.24 11.70
CA ARG A 438 21.21 -3.77 10.52
C ARG A 438 20.41 -2.75 9.70
N THR A 439 19.12 -3.00 9.48
CA THR A 439 18.26 -2.09 8.71
C THR A 439 17.93 -0.80 9.47
N TRP A 440 17.93 -0.82 10.80
CA TRP A 440 17.84 0.39 11.62
C TRP A 440 19.00 1.35 11.34
N LEU A 441 20.22 0.82 11.26
CA LEU A 441 21.44 1.61 11.00
C LEU A 441 21.49 2.23 9.60
N LEU A 442 20.69 1.74 8.64
CA LEU A 442 20.59 2.31 7.30
C LEU A 442 19.69 3.55 7.25
N THR A 443 18.89 3.79 8.30
CA THR A 443 17.98 4.94 8.32
C THR A 443 18.77 6.21 8.58
N PRO A 444 18.77 7.20 7.64
CA PRO A 444 19.56 8.40 7.82
C PRO A 444 19.05 9.19 9.04
N PRO A 445 19.93 9.56 9.99
CA PRO A 445 19.52 10.38 11.12
C PRO A 445 19.14 11.78 10.60
N THR A 446 18.06 12.33 11.15
CA THR A 446 17.63 13.69 10.84
C THR A 446 18.45 14.75 11.58
N ASN A 447 19.30 14.34 12.52
CA ASN A 447 20.09 15.20 13.42
C ASN A 447 19.27 16.21 14.23
N ALA A 448 17.96 15.97 14.38
CA ALA A 448 17.09 16.75 15.24
C ALA A 448 17.05 16.18 16.66
N ARG A 449 16.77 17.05 17.64
CA ARG A 449 16.49 16.62 19.01
C ARG A 449 15.04 16.19 19.11
N TYR A 450 14.81 14.92 19.46
CA TYR A 450 13.47 14.36 19.63
C TYR A 450 13.15 14.18 21.10
N LEU A 451 11.93 14.58 21.49
CA LEU A 451 11.29 14.10 22.71
C LEU A 451 10.27 13.04 22.33
N ILE A 452 10.61 11.77 22.54
CA ILE A 452 9.73 10.64 22.21
C ILE A 452 8.89 10.31 23.44
N THR A 453 7.61 10.68 23.41
CA THR A 453 6.65 10.30 24.45
C THR A 453 5.74 9.19 23.92
N LEU A 454 5.70 8.06 24.62
CA LEU A 454 4.81 6.95 24.29
C LEU A 454 3.59 6.96 25.20
N ASP A 455 2.41 6.88 24.60
CA ASP A 455 1.18 6.72 25.36
C ASP A 455 1.03 5.26 25.83
N MET A 456 1.21 5.05 27.13
CA MET A 456 1.15 3.73 27.77
C MET A 456 -0.25 3.38 28.30
N ARG A 457 -1.29 4.15 27.94
CA ARG A 457 -2.67 3.85 28.37
C ARG A 457 -3.18 2.57 27.72
N HIS A 458 -3.99 1.80 28.46
CA HIS A 458 -4.47 0.47 28.04
C HIS A 458 -5.13 0.44 26.63
N HIS A 459 -5.76 1.53 26.19
CA HIS A 459 -6.41 1.57 24.87
C HIS A 459 -5.40 1.52 23.71
N MET A 460 -4.14 1.89 23.92
CA MET A 460 -3.07 1.80 22.91
C MET A 460 -2.67 0.34 22.61
N PHE A 461 -2.85 -0.57 23.57
CA PHE A 461 -2.57 -2.01 23.40
C PHE A 461 -3.77 -2.81 22.85
N LYS A 462 -4.93 -2.16 22.72
CA LYS A 462 -6.13 -2.76 22.14
C LYS A 462 -6.24 -2.31 20.69
N GLY A 463 -5.66 -3.06 19.76
CA GLY A 463 -6.05 -2.99 18.36
C GLY A 463 -7.58 -3.04 18.29
N HIS A 464 -8.19 -2.13 17.52
CA HIS A 464 -9.64 -1.87 17.46
C HIS A 464 -10.48 -3.06 17.93
N MET A 465 -11.14 -2.94 19.08
CA MET A 465 -12.16 -3.88 19.55
C MET A 465 -13.54 -3.25 19.33
N PRO A 466 -14.20 -3.45 18.18
CA PRO A 466 -15.61 -3.09 18.05
C PRO A 466 -16.49 -4.07 18.83
N ASP A 467 -16.10 -5.36 18.87
CA ASP A 467 -17.04 -6.44 19.17
C ASP A 467 -17.38 -6.58 20.66
N ARG A 468 -16.47 -6.18 21.57
CA ARG A 468 -16.76 -6.24 23.02
C ARG A 468 -17.87 -5.30 23.47
N TYR A 469 -18.24 -4.31 22.66
CA TYR A 469 -19.26 -3.31 23.00
C TYR A 469 -20.41 -3.27 22.00
N GLU A 470 -20.51 -4.21 21.07
CA GLU A 470 -21.57 -4.23 20.05
C GLU A 470 -22.96 -4.27 20.70
N LEU A 471 -23.17 -5.13 21.70
CA LEU A 471 -24.42 -5.16 22.47
C LEU A 471 -24.74 -3.81 23.14
N LEU A 472 -23.73 -3.12 23.65
CA LEU A 472 -23.87 -1.81 24.29
C LEU A 472 -24.15 -0.70 23.25
N GLN A 473 -23.54 -0.78 22.07
CA GLN A 473 -23.85 0.11 20.94
C GLN A 473 -25.27 -0.11 20.41
N LEU A 474 -25.74 -1.36 20.36
CA LEU A 474 -27.10 -1.73 19.98
C LEU A 474 -28.12 -1.22 21.01
N ILE A 475 -27.82 -1.31 22.31
CA ILE A 475 -28.60 -0.74 23.41
C ILE A 475 -28.67 0.80 23.28
N MET A 476 -27.53 1.47 23.01
CA MET A 476 -27.49 2.93 22.80
C MET A 476 -28.26 3.38 21.57
N ARG A 477 -28.28 2.58 20.50
CA ARG A 477 -29.04 2.85 19.26
C ARG A 477 -30.52 2.48 19.37
N GLY A 478 -30.96 1.87 20.48
CA GLY A 478 -32.32 1.34 20.64
C GLY A 478 -32.66 0.21 19.66
N LYS A 479 -31.64 -0.43 19.09
CA LYS A 479 -31.75 -1.51 18.11
C LYS A 479 -31.39 -2.84 18.78
N VAL A 480 -32.25 -3.31 19.69
CA VAL A 480 -32.17 -4.70 20.17
C VAL A 480 -32.72 -5.61 19.06
N LEU A 481 -32.01 -6.67 18.71
CA LEU A 481 -32.46 -7.67 17.73
C LEU A 481 -33.67 -8.44 18.28
N GLY A 482 -34.79 -8.39 17.56
CA GLY A 482 -36.09 -9.01 17.90
C GLY A 482 -37.26 -8.10 17.52
N ARG A 483 -38.40 -8.67 17.08
CA ARG A 483 -39.63 -7.90 16.84
C ARG A 483 -40.09 -7.30 18.18
N ARG A 484 -40.37 -5.99 18.19
CA ARG A 484 -40.89 -5.28 19.36
C ARG A 484 -42.36 -5.67 19.55
N GLY A 485 -42.73 -6.12 20.74
CA GLY A 485 -44.15 -6.28 21.09
C GLY A 485 -44.89 -4.94 21.02
N VAL A 486 -46.11 -4.94 20.48
CA VAL A 486 -46.99 -3.77 20.39
C VAL A 486 -47.25 -3.22 21.80
N GLY A 487 -47.13 -1.91 22.00
CA GLY A 487 -47.42 -1.23 23.28
C GLY A 487 -46.23 -0.82 24.16
N ARG A 488 -44.99 -1.19 23.83
CA ARG A 488 -43.81 -0.81 24.64
C ARG A 488 -43.32 0.62 24.33
N ARG A 489 -43.52 1.57 25.26
CA ARG A 489 -43.05 2.97 25.12
C ARG A 489 -41.53 3.07 24.86
N LYS A 490 -41.10 4.00 24.00
CA LYS A 490 -39.67 4.36 23.78
C LYS A 490 -39.08 4.92 25.09
N LYS A 491 -38.43 4.09 25.92
CA LYS A 491 -37.68 4.58 27.08
C LYS A 491 -36.28 5.06 26.65
N SER A 492 -35.90 6.25 27.10
CA SER A 492 -34.53 6.82 26.97
C SER A 492 -33.49 5.86 27.57
N TRP A 493 -32.35 5.69 26.89
CA TRP A 493 -31.25 4.83 27.35
C TRP A 493 -30.78 5.19 28.77
N LEU A 494 -30.81 6.48 29.13
CA LEU A 494 -30.44 6.99 30.44
C LEU A 494 -31.44 6.55 31.53
N ARG A 495 -32.72 6.45 31.18
CA ARG A 495 -33.77 5.94 32.07
C ARG A 495 -33.60 4.44 32.32
N ASN A 496 -33.24 3.66 31.30
CA ASN A 496 -32.98 2.22 31.48
C ASN A 496 -31.81 1.98 32.44
N ILE A 497 -30.71 2.74 32.32
CA ILE A 497 -29.56 2.61 33.22
C ILE A 497 -29.93 3.02 34.65
N ARG A 498 -30.72 4.09 34.81
CA ARG A 498 -31.24 4.52 36.13
C ARG A 498 -32.15 3.47 36.77
N GLU A 499 -33.07 2.88 36.00
CA GLU A 499 -33.95 1.80 36.46
C GLU A 499 -33.14 0.56 36.88
N TRP A 500 -32.13 0.16 36.11
CA TRP A 500 -31.28 -1.00 36.45
C TRP A 500 -30.39 -0.77 37.66
N THR A 501 -29.89 0.45 37.84
CA THR A 501 -29.04 0.80 38.98
C THR A 501 -29.85 1.18 40.22
N GLY A 502 -31.13 1.51 40.06
CA GLY A 502 -32.00 2.08 41.10
C GLY A 502 -31.60 3.51 41.49
N ILE A 503 -30.92 4.24 40.59
CA ILE A 503 -30.44 5.60 40.85
C ILE A 503 -31.51 6.60 40.38
N ALA A 504 -31.95 7.44 41.31
CA ALA A 504 -33.11 8.30 41.11
C ALA A 504 -32.84 9.44 40.13
N SER A 505 -31.60 9.91 39.96
CA SER A 505 -31.27 11.01 39.03
C SER A 505 -30.08 10.72 38.11
N ALA A 506 -30.04 11.38 36.94
CA ALA A 506 -28.90 11.28 36.03
C ALA A 506 -27.63 11.93 36.61
N ALA A 507 -27.79 13.02 37.36
CA ALA A 507 -26.68 13.72 38.00
C ALA A 507 -25.98 12.84 39.04
N GLU A 508 -26.76 12.13 39.84
CA GLU A 508 -26.26 11.17 40.83
C GLU A 508 -25.57 9.98 40.17
N LEU A 509 -26.12 9.45 39.08
CA LEU A 509 -25.49 8.40 38.28
C LEU A 509 -24.10 8.85 37.76
N PHE A 510 -23.99 10.10 37.29
CA PHE A 510 -22.73 10.66 36.81
C PHE A 510 -21.75 11.00 37.94
N ARG A 511 -22.22 11.38 39.13
CA ARG A 511 -21.37 11.56 40.32
C ARG A 511 -20.81 10.22 40.79
N LEU A 512 -21.65 9.19 40.90
CA LEU A 512 -21.23 7.82 41.22
C LEU A 512 -20.25 7.27 40.18
N ALA A 513 -20.46 7.56 38.89
CA ALA A 513 -19.54 7.16 37.83
C ALA A 513 -18.18 7.90 37.85
N LYS A 514 -18.00 8.95 38.67
CA LYS A 514 -16.67 9.55 38.91
C LYS A 514 -15.93 8.83 40.04
N ASN A 515 -16.65 8.31 41.03
CA ASN A 515 -16.06 7.63 42.18
C ASN A 515 -15.87 6.13 41.90
N ARG A 516 -14.65 5.76 41.48
CA ARG A 516 -14.32 4.38 41.11
C ARG A 516 -14.55 3.37 42.24
N GLN A 517 -14.32 3.76 43.50
CA GLN A 517 -14.46 2.86 44.63
C GLN A 517 -15.93 2.61 44.96
N GLU A 518 -16.76 3.67 45.05
CA GLU A 518 -18.21 3.54 45.26
C GLU A 518 -18.90 2.80 44.13
N PHE A 519 -18.56 3.09 42.87
CA PHE A 519 -19.15 2.40 41.74
C PHE A 519 -18.82 0.89 41.75
N THR A 520 -17.60 0.54 42.18
CA THR A 520 -17.20 -0.86 42.34
C THR A 520 -17.98 -1.54 43.46
N LYS A 521 -18.25 -0.85 44.59
CA LYS A 521 -19.12 -1.35 45.67
C LYS A 521 -20.56 -1.57 45.18
N LEU A 522 -21.11 -0.63 44.40
CA LEU A 522 -22.47 -0.73 43.85
C LEU A 522 -22.59 -1.88 42.83
N ARG A 523 -21.57 -2.06 41.99
CA ARG A 523 -21.46 -3.18 41.04
C ARG A 523 -21.46 -4.52 41.76
N LYS A 524 -20.73 -4.61 42.89
CA LYS A 524 -20.69 -5.81 43.73
C LYS A 524 -22.02 -6.08 44.44
N LYS A 525 -22.64 -5.04 45.02
CA LYS A 525 -23.90 -5.11 45.79
C LYS A 525 -25.11 -5.47 44.93
N LYS A 526 -25.21 -4.96 43.70
CA LYS A 526 -26.38 -5.17 42.83
C LYS A 526 -26.23 -6.25 41.77
N LYS A 527 -25.21 -7.12 41.90
CA LYS A 527 -24.88 -8.17 40.91
C LYS A 527 -24.86 -7.67 39.45
N ILE A 528 -24.41 -6.43 39.21
CA ILE A 528 -24.26 -5.86 37.85
C ILE A 528 -22.96 -6.40 37.22
N TYR A 529 -22.86 -7.72 37.14
CA TYR A 529 -21.71 -8.43 36.62
C TYR A 529 -22.01 -8.83 35.18
N LYS A 530 -21.81 -7.87 34.25
CA LYS A 530 -21.26 -8.08 32.89
C LYS A 530 -21.52 -6.91 31.93
N THR A 531 -22.46 -6.01 32.21
CA THR A 531 -23.00 -5.14 31.15
C THR A 531 -22.50 -3.69 31.13
N ILE A 532 -22.07 -3.09 32.25
CA ILE A 532 -21.71 -1.65 32.28
C ILE A 532 -20.33 -1.47 32.93
N SER A 533 -19.39 -0.85 32.21
CA SER A 533 -18.04 -0.55 32.72
C SER A 533 -17.90 0.92 33.11
N MET A 534 -17.06 1.23 34.10
CA MET A 534 -16.74 2.62 34.49
C MET A 534 -16.25 3.50 33.33
N PRO A 535 -15.31 3.03 32.48
CA PRO A 535 -14.88 3.78 31.31
C PRO A 535 -16.03 4.15 30.36
N PHE A 536 -17.04 3.28 30.26
CA PHE A 536 -18.22 3.52 29.44
C PHE A 536 -19.12 4.63 30.03
N LEU A 537 -19.35 4.67 31.34
CA LEU A 537 -20.12 5.76 31.96
C LEU A 537 -19.42 7.12 31.90
N ILE A 538 -18.09 7.14 31.99
CA ILE A 538 -17.29 8.36 31.79
C ILE A 538 -17.41 8.85 30.34
N TYR A 539 -17.29 7.93 29.37
CA TYR A 539 -17.50 8.24 27.95
C TYR A 539 -18.91 8.79 27.66
N LEU A 540 -19.94 8.24 28.32
CA LEU A 540 -21.33 8.70 28.20
C LEU A 540 -21.53 10.11 28.78
N LYS A 541 -20.83 10.46 29.86
CA LYS A 541 -20.84 11.82 30.42
C LYS A 541 -20.24 12.82 29.43
N ASP A 542 -19.14 12.47 28.78
CA ASP A 542 -18.50 13.35 27.79
C ASP A 542 -19.35 13.52 26.52
N LEU A 543 -20.07 12.48 26.11
CA LEU A 543 -21.06 12.53 25.02
C LEU A 543 -22.29 13.39 25.39
N TYR A 544 -22.79 13.26 26.62
CA TYR A 544 -23.91 14.06 27.11
C TYR A 544 -23.54 15.55 27.23
N ALA A 545 -22.34 15.86 27.76
CA ALA A 545 -21.82 17.21 27.83
C ALA A 545 -21.64 17.83 26.43
N LYS A 546 -21.16 17.06 25.45
CA LYS A 546 -21.06 17.52 24.06
C LYS A 546 -22.43 17.81 23.45
N ASN A 547 -23.41 16.92 23.62
CA ASN A 547 -24.75 17.08 23.04
C ASN A 547 -25.60 18.18 23.70
N THR A 548 -25.41 18.43 25.00
CA THR A 548 -26.07 19.57 25.67
C THR A 548 -25.49 20.91 25.19
N VAL A 549 -24.19 20.98 24.91
CA VAL A 549 -23.57 22.16 24.28
C VAL A 549 -24.05 22.39 22.84
N THR A 550 -24.29 21.33 22.05
CA THR A 550 -24.87 21.47 20.69
C THR A 550 -26.34 21.91 20.74
N SER A 551 -27.11 21.45 21.73
CA SER A 551 -28.51 21.87 21.92
C SER A 551 -28.61 23.35 22.32
N TYR A 552 -27.71 23.84 23.17
CA TYR A 552 -27.64 25.27 23.53
C TYR A 552 -27.16 26.16 22.37
N LYS A 553 -26.29 25.66 21.48
CA LYS A 553 -25.91 26.38 20.26
C LYS A 553 -27.05 26.46 19.25
N ASN A 554 -27.87 25.42 19.10
CA ASN A 554 -29.02 25.44 18.20
C ASN A 554 -30.21 26.26 18.73
N GLN A 555 -30.35 26.44 20.05
CA GLN A 555 -31.34 27.36 20.60
C GLN A 555 -30.96 28.85 20.42
N LYS A 556 -29.66 29.18 20.40
CA LYS A 556 -29.19 30.55 20.10
C LYS A 556 -29.27 30.94 18.63
N ILE A 557 -29.50 29.99 17.72
CA ILE A 557 -29.64 30.23 16.27
C ILE A 557 -31.11 30.49 15.87
N ASN A 558 -32.08 30.26 16.77
CA ASN A 558 -33.50 30.54 16.54
C ASN A 558 -34.04 31.73 17.37
N LEU A 559 -33.16 32.63 17.84
CA LEU A 559 -33.53 33.84 18.60
C LEU A 559 -32.75 35.10 18.17
N LEU A 560 -32.23 35.09 16.95
CA LEU A 560 -31.85 36.24 16.10
C LEU A 560 -32.31 35.89 14.68
#